data_AF-A0A1J3K3F6-F1
#
_entry.id   AF-A0A1J3K3F6-F1
#
_cell.length_a   1.000
_cell.length_b   1.000
_cell.length_c   1.000
_cell.angle_alpha   90.00
_cell.angle_beta   90.00
_cell.angle_gamma   90.00
#
_symmetry.space_group_name_H-M   'P 1'
#
loop_
_entity.id
_entity.type
_entity.pdbx_description
1 polymer ?
#
loop_
_entity_poly.entity_id
_entity_poly.type
_entity_poly.pdbx_seq_one_letter_code
_entity_poly.pdbx_strand_id
1 'polypeptide(L)'
;PDHVKTLLRRAVDDDSDRGLSNTVEVNDSIVEFLANSCDGDARVALNALEISATMATARAGSCGGGGDVVAVSLDDAKEALQCKHLAYDKAGEQHYNLISALHKSMRGGDANAAIYWLARMLQGGEEPLYIARRLIRFASEDIGLADPSALTQAVACYQASHFLGMPECNVVLAQCTAYLALAPKSVAVYRAIGAAQKVVKDSVGQNEGVPLHLRNAPTKLMKDLGYGKDYIYPPNDPSSAAAQTYLPPSLVHYKFLEWPQDQEHRL
;
A
#
# COMPACT_ATOMS: atom_id res chain seq x y z
N PRO A 1 -21.91 12.06 -3.38
CA PRO A 1 -22.05 11.12 -4.54
C PRO A 1 -23.41 10.42 -4.52
N ASP A 2 -24.01 10.16 -5.69
CA ASP A 2 -25.41 9.69 -5.79
C ASP A 2 -25.63 8.30 -5.15
N HIS A 3 -24.64 7.42 -5.24
CA HIS A 3 -24.69 6.11 -4.57
C HIS A 3 -24.75 6.24 -3.04
N VAL A 4 -24.00 7.19 -2.46
CA VAL A 4 -24.01 7.45 -1.01
C VAL A 4 -25.34 8.07 -0.58
N LYS A 5 -25.87 9.05 -1.34
CA LYS A 5 -27.18 9.65 -1.07
C LYS A 5 -28.28 8.57 -1.05
N THR A 6 -28.24 7.65 -2.00
CA THR A 6 -29.21 6.55 -2.09
C THR A 6 -29.16 5.64 -0.85
N LEU A 7 -27.96 5.34 -0.35
CA LEU A 7 -27.79 4.51 0.85
C LEU A 7 -28.24 5.23 2.13
N LEU A 8 -27.93 6.52 2.25
CA LEU A 8 -28.39 7.33 3.39
C LEU A 8 -29.91 7.44 3.44
N ARG A 9 -30.57 7.73 2.30
CA ARG A 9 -32.04 7.79 2.24
C ARG A 9 -32.66 6.47 2.64
N ARG A 10 -32.10 5.35 2.16
CA ARG A 10 -32.55 4.01 2.60
C ARG A 10 -32.45 3.82 4.11
N ALA A 11 -31.40 4.31 4.76
CA ALA A 11 -31.24 4.19 6.21
C ALA A 11 -32.19 5.12 6.99
N VAL A 12 -32.49 6.31 6.45
CA VAL A 12 -33.47 7.25 7.01
C VAL A 12 -34.89 6.71 6.89
N ASP A 13 -35.24 6.12 5.75
CA ASP A 13 -36.59 5.64 5.43
C ASP A 13 -36.84 4.18 5.87
N ASP A 14 -35.87 3.53 6.52
CA ASP A 14 -36.01 2.14 6.99
C ASP A 14 -36.76 2.11 8.34
N ASP A 15 -37.95 1.50 8.33
CA ASP A 15 -38.85 1.34 9.48
C ASP A 15 -38.51 0.16 10.39
N SER A 16 -37.47 -0.62 10.07
CA SER A 16 -36.99 -1.70 10.92
C SER A 16 -36.20 -1.18 12.13
N ASP A 17 -35.95 -2.04 13.13
CA ASP A 17 -35.09 -1.73 14.30
C ASP A 17 -33.65 -1.30 13.92
N ARG A 18 -33.27 -1.40 12.64
CA ARG A 18 -31.96 -1.02 12.11
C ARG A 18 -31.96 0.34 11.40
N GLY A 19 -33.12 0.91 11.14
CA GLY A 19 -33.28 2.21 10.48
C GLY A 19 -33.59 3.34 11.46
N LEU A 20 -33.72 4.56 10.91
CA LEU A 20 -33.84 5.79 11.71
C LEU A 20 -35.22 6.43 11.66
N SER A 21 -36.16 5.92 10.86
CA SER A 21 -37.45 6.57 10.59
C SER A 21 -38.31 6.79 11.83
N ASN A 22 -38.21 5.88 12.81
CA ASN A 22 -38.95 5.92 14.06
C ASN A 22 -38.20 6.65 15.19
N THR A 23 -36.98 7.12 14.94
CA THR A 23 -36.06 7.64 15.95
C THR A 23 -35.82 9.14 15.78
N VAL A 24 -35.58 9.60 14.55
CA VAL A 24 -35.26 11.00 14.25
C VAL A 24 -35.77 11.41 12.86
N GLU A 25 -36.06 12.69 12.68
CA GLU A 25 -36.39 13.27 11.38
C GLU A 25 -35.11 13.80 10.73
N VAL A 26 -34.81 13.35 9.51
CA VAL A 26 -33.59 13.74 8.79
C VAL A 26 -33.98 14.44 7.49
N ASN A 27 -33.75 15.75 7.44
CA ASN A 27 -33.99 16.55 6.25
C ASN A 27 -33.05 16.20 5.10
N ASP A 28 -33.51 16.33 3.86
CA ASP A 28 -32.71 16.00 2.67
C ASP A 28 -31.42 16.83 2.57
N SER A 29 -31.42 18.07 3.08
CA SER A 29 -30.21 18.90 3.16
C SER A 29 -29.11 18.29 4.05
N ILE A 30 -29.48 17.56 5.10
CA ILE A 30 -28.55 16.82 5.96
C ILE A 30 -28.00 15.61 5.22
N VAL A 31 -28.86 14.88 4.50
CA VAL A 31 -28.45 13.76 3.65
C VAL A 31 -27.46 14.22 2.58
N GLU A 32 -27.73 15.36 1.93
CA GLU A 32 -26.81 15.93 0.94
C GLU A 32 -25.48 16.36 1.55
N PHE A 33 -25.53 17.03 2.70
CA PHE A 33 -24.35 17.46 3.43
C PHE A 33 -23.47 16.25 3.80
N LEU A 34 -24.05 15.25 4.47
CA LEU A 34 -23.33 14.02 4.83
C LEU A 34 -22.79 13.32 3.59
N ALA A 35 -23.60 13.10 2.54
CA ALA A 35 -23.12 12.44 1.34
C ALA A 35 -21.95 13.14 0.65
N ASN A 36 -21.90 14.48 0.71
CA ASN A 36 -20.84 15.27 0.11
C ASN A 36 -19.60 15.35 1.00
N SER A 37 -19.76 15.25 2.32
CA SER A 37 -18.66 15.32 3.29
C SER A 37 -17.97 13.99 3.58
N CYS A 38 -18.37 12.90 2.92
CA CYS A 38 -17.86 11.56 3.16
C CYS A 38 -16.93 11.02 2.05
N ASP A 39 -16.52 11.86 1.10
CA ASP A 39 -15.61 11.49 0.00
C ASP A 39 -16.02 10.22 -0.80
N GLY A 40 -17.32 9.90 -0.81
CA GLY A 40 -17.84 8.71 -1.50
C GLY A 40 -17.85 7.41 -0.70
N ASP A 41 -17.40 7.42 0.55
CA ASP A 41 -17.49 6.28 1.45
C ASP A 41 -18.87 6.22 2.14
N ALA A 42 -19.65 5.19 1.82
CA ALA A 42 -20.99 5.01 2.36
C ALA A 42 -21.00 4.64 3.85
N ARG A 43 -19.99 3.91 4.34
CA ARG A 43 -19.91 3.53 5.76
C ARG A 43 -19.69 4.76 6.62
N VAL A 44 -18.82 5.65 6.14
CA VAL A 44 -18.54 6.93 6.78
C VAL A 44 -19.81 7.77 6.89
N ALA A 45 -20.57 7.83 5.80
CA ALA A 45 -21.82 8.57 5.77
C ALA A 45 -22.87 7.98 6.72
N LEU A 46 -23.03 6.65 6.72
CA LEU A 46 -23.99 5.94 7.58
C LEU A 46 -23.62 6.08 9.07
N ASN A 47 -22.35 5.94 9.43
CA ASN A 47 -21.90 6.12 10.81
C ASN A 47 -22.08 7.58 11.26
N ALA A 48 -21.75 8.55 10.40
CA ALA A 48 -21.97 9.97 10.70
C ALA A 48 -23.46 10.27 10.90
N LEU A 49 -24.33 9.68 10.08
CA LEU A 49 -25.78 9.76 10.24
C LEU A 49 -26.24 9.18 11.59
N GLU A 50 -25.75 8.01 11.97
CA GLU A 50 -26.07 7.34 13.24
C GLU A 50 -25.63 8.17 14.46
N ILE A 51 -24.40 8.72 14.43
CA ILE A 51 -23.91 9.62 15.48
C ILE A 51 -24.76 10.90 15.52
N SER A 52 -25.09 11.48 14.37
CA SER A 52 -25.94 12.67 14.29
C SER A 52 -27.32 12.43 14.91
N ALA A 53 -27.92 11.26 14.65
CA ALA A 53 -29.18 10.83 15.27
C ALA A 53 -29.05 10.64 16.78
N THR A 54 -27.95 10.05 17.24
CA THR A 54 -27.65 9.88 18.68
C THR A 54 -27.48 11.22 19.39
N MET A 55 -26.82 12.18 18.76
CA MET A 55 -26.65 13.53 19.30
C MET A 55 -27.99 14.29 19.36
N ALA A 56 -28.80 14.19 18.30
CA ALA A 56 -30.13 14.79 18.27
C ALA A 56 -31.05 14.23 19.38
N THR A 57 -31.06 12.91 19.57
CA THR A 57 -31.86 12.26 20.63
C THR A 57 -31.36 12.61 22.04
N ALA A 58 -30.05 12.65 22.27
CA ALA A 58 -29.48 13.08 23.55
C ALA A 58 -29.82 14.55 23.88
N ARG A 59 -29.84 15.41 22.86
CA ARG A 59 -30.26 16.82 22.96
C ARG A 59 -31.74 16.94 23.35
N ALA A 60 -32.60 16.07 22.84
CA ALA A 60 -34.01 16.04 23.23
C ALA A 60 -34.27 15.41 24.61
N GLY A 61 -33.54 14.37 24.99
CA GLY A 61 -33.67 13.72 26.31
C GLY A 61 -33.30 14.63 27.50
N SER A 62 -32.53 15.69 27.24
CA SER A 62 -32.18 16.73 28.21
C SER A 62 -33.34 17.72 28.45
N CYS A 63 -34.35 17.71 27.58
CA CYS A 63 -35.52 18.58 27.60
C CYS A 63 -36.75 17.71 27.90
N GLY A 64 -37.05 17.47 29.18
CA GLY A 64 -38.11 16.54 29.59
C GLY A 64 -39.47 16.80 28.91
N GLY A 65 -39.91 15.86 28.07
CA GLY A 65 -41.28 15.82 27.55
C GLY A 65 -41.45 15.02 26.25
N GLY A 66 -41.98 13.80 26.36
CA GLY A 66 -42.90 13.14 25.42
C GLY A 66 -42.57 13.04 23.92
N GLY A 67 -42.25 11.83 23.47
CA GLY A 67 -42.83 11.16 22.28
C GLY A 67 -42.59 11.70 20.87
N ASP A 68 -42.12 12.93 20.67
CA ASP A 68 -41.93 13.50 19.33
C ASP A 68 -40.59 13.10 18.70
N VAL A 69 -40.66 12.77 17.41
CA VAL A 69 -39.50 12.48 16.56
C VAL A 69 -38.63 13.73 16.46
N VAL A 70 -37.34 13.60 16.81
CA VAL A 70 -36.44 14.76 16.93
C VAL A 70 -35.74 15.01 15.61
N ALA A 71 -35.76 16.26 15.13
CA ALA A 71 -35.06 16.62 13.91
C ALA A 71 -33.52 16.72 14.11
N VAL A 72 -32.78 16.04 13.24
CA VAL A 72 -31.31 16.16 13.14
C VAL A 72 -30.96 17.53 12.58
N SER A 73 -30.13 18.27 13.31
CA SER A 73 -29.65 19.59 12.89
C SER A 73 -28.37 19.48 12.06
N LEU A 74 -28.05 20.54 11.32
CA LEU A 74 -26.80 20.63 10.56
C LEU A 74 -25.57 20.63 11.49
N ASP A 75 -25.70 21.16 12.70
CA ASP A 75 -24.59 21.19 13.65
C ASP A 75 -24.34 19.80 14.25
N ASP A 76 -25.38 19.00 14.52
CA ASP A 76 -25.22 17.58 14.87
C ASP A 76 -24.43 16.84 13.78
N ALA A 77 -24.77 17.08 12.50
CA ALA A 77 -24.09 16.47 11.36
C ALA A 77 -22.63 16.93 11.19
N LYS A 78 -22.35 18.21 11.43
CA LYS A 78 -20.97 18.74 11.41
C LYS A 78 -20.14 18.15 12.53
N GLU A 79 -20.69 18.07 13.74
CA GLU A 79 -20.00 17.57 14.92
C GLU A 79 -19.73 16.06 14.80
N ALA A 80 -20.71 15.29 14.30
CA ALA A 80 -20.54 13.86 13.97
C ALA A 80 -19.39 13.62 12.97
N LEU A 81 -19.25 14.49 11.96
CA LEU A 81 -18.13 14.42 11.00
C LEU A 81 -16.79 14.85 11.62
N GLN A 82 -16.78 15.84 12.53
CA GLN A 82 -15.57 16.27 13.22
C GLN A 82 -15.02 15.19 14.15
N CYS A 83 -15.88 14.50 14.90
CA CYS A 83 -15.50 13.33 15.70
C CYS A 83 -14.80 12.24 14.85
N LYS A 84 -15.05 12.22 13.54
CA LYS A 84 -14.49 11.23 12.62
C LYS A 84 -13.16 11.63 11.99
N HIS A 85 -12.81 12.91 11.90
CA HIS A 85 -11.45 13.27 11.46
C HIS A 85 -10.38 12.68 12.39
N LEU A 86 -10.73 12.39 13.65
CA LEU A 86 -9.93 11.65 14.62
C LEU A 86 -9.97 10.11 14.43
N ALA A 87 -11.03 9.59 13.81
CA ALA A 87 -11.25 8.16 13.57
C ALA A 87 -10.97 7.78 12.11
N TYR A 88 -9.77 8.12 11.61
CA TYR A 88 -9.25 7.50 10.40
C TYR A 88 -9.33 5.98 10.56
N ASP A 89 -10.09 5.34 9.67
CA ASP A 89 -10.28 3.90 9.69
C ASP A 89 -9.01 3.23 9.13
N LYS A 90 -7.99 3.11 9.99
CA LYS A 90 -6.74 2.39 9.68
C LYS A 90 -6.97 0.92 9.31
N ALA A 91 -8.13 0.36 9.68
CA ALA A 91 -8.58 -0.99 9.31
C ALA A 91 -9.59 -0.97 8.13
N GLY A 92 -9.83 0.21 7.56
CA GLY A 92 -10.91 0.46 6.62
C GLY A 92 -10.54 0.19 5.18
N GLU A 93 -11.57 0.09 4.36
CA GLU A 93 -11.45 -0.05 2.91
C GLU A 93 -10.70 1.15 2.30
N GLN A 94 -10.91 2.36 2.83
CA GLN A 94 -10.27 3.59 2.36
C GLN A 94 -8.75 3.57 2.52
N HIS A 95 -8.22 3.02 3.62
CA HIS A 95 -6.78 2.84 3.80
C HIS A 95 -6.18 2.05 2.62
N TYR A 96 -6.80 0.91 2.29
CA TYR A 96 -6.37 0.07 1.18
C TYR A 96 -6.59 0.72 -0.19
N ASN A 97 -7.71 1.44 -0.38
CA ASN A 97 -8.02 2.11 -1.63
C ASN A 97 -7.03 3.25 -1.92
N LEU A 98 -6.71 4.07 -0.92
CA LEU A 98 -5.79 5.20 -1.09
C LEU A 98 -4.35 4.73 -1.37
N ILE A 99 -3.83 3.75 -0.61
CA ILE A 99 -2.47 3.24 -0.88
C ILE A 99 -2.38 2.52 -2.22
N SER A 100 -3.45 1.82 -2.61
CA SER A 100 -3.59 1.16 -3.92
C SER A 100 -3.58 2.19 -5.05
N ALA A 101 -4.29 3.31 -4.88
CA ALA A 101 -4.32 4.41 -5.84
C ALA A 101 -2.94 5.09 -5.96
N LEU A 102 -2.29 5.39 -4.83
CA LEU A 102 -0.91 5.91 -4.80
C LEU A 102 0.05 5.01 -5.59
N HIS A 103 0.06 3.71 -5.33
CA HIS A 103 0.92 2.75 -6.03
C HIS A 103 0.61 2.67 -7.53
N LYS A 104 -0.67 2.64 -7.91
CA LYS A 104 -1.05 2.60 -9.33
C LYS A 104 -0.69 3.89 -10.06
N SER A 105 -0.86 5.05 -9.44
CA SER A 105 -0.45 6.34 -10.02
C SER A 105 1.06 6.40 -10.24
N MET A 106 1.88 5.99 -9.26
CA MET A 106 3.33 5.94 -9.45
C MET A 106 3.72 4.93 -10.55
N ARG A 107 3.08 3.76 -10.60
CA ARG A 107 3.33 2.76 -11.65
C ARG A 107 2.98 3.30 -13.03
N GLY A 108 1.91 4.08 -13.13
CA GLY A 108 1.45 4.73 -14.35
C GLY A 108 2.26 5.97 -14.77
N GLY A 109 3.22 6.42 -13.96
CA GLY A 109 4.04 7.59 -14.28
C GLY A 109 3.40 8.92 -13.92
N ASP A 110 2.26 8.93 -13.24
CA ASP A 110 1.53 10.17 -12.91
C ASP A 110 1.92 10.67 -11.52
N ALA A 111 2.93 11.55 -11.48
CA ALA A 111 3.43 12.15 -10.25
C ALA A 111 2.40 13.06 -9.57
N ASN A 112 1.54 13.74 -10.34
CA ASN A 112 0.53 14.64 -9.80
C ASN A 112 -0.56 13.84 -9.06
N ALA A 113 -1.08 12.80 -9.71
CA ALA A 113 -2.05 11.91 -9.07
C ALA A 113 -1.44 11.19 -7.87
N ALA A 114 -0.19 10.75 -7.94
CA ALA A 114 0.49 10.12 -6.82
C ALA A 114 0.61 11.07 -5.61
N ILE A 115 1.05 12.32 -5.81
CA ILE A 115 1.11 13.33 -4.74
C ILE A 115 -0.29 13.63 -4.18
N TYR A 116 -1.33 13.68 -5.02
CA TYR A 116 -2.70 13.87 -4.54
C TYR A 116 -3.14 12.73 -3.60
N TRP A 117 -2.91 11.47 -3.98
CA TRP A 117 -3.26 10.32 -3.12
C TRP A 117 -2.44 10.30 -1.84
N LEU A 118 -1.15 10.62 -1.91
CA LEU A 118 -0.31 10.83 -0.73
C LEU A 118 -0.92 11.89 0.21
N ALA A 119 -1.31 13.04 -0.31
CA ALA A 119 -1.89 14.11 0.48
C ALA A 119 -3.22 13.67 1.13
N ARG A 120 -4.08 12.96 0.40
CA ARG A 120 -5.32 12.37 0.94
C ARG A 120 -5.03 11.40 2.09
N MET A 121 -3.99 10.58 1.99
CA MET A 121 -3.58 9.67 3.06
C MET A 121 -3.09 10.45 4.29
N LEU A 122 -2.22 11.44 4.10
CA LEU A 122 -1.66 12.25 5.20
C LEU A 122 -2.73 13.08 5.91
N GLN A 123 -3.61 13.75 5.16
CA GLN A 123 -4.75 14.48 5.75
C GLN A 123 -5.78 13.53 6.38
N GLY A 124 -5.87 12.32 5.83
CA GLY A 124 -6.63 11.24 6.44
C GLY A 124 -6.07 10.81 7.80
N GLY A 125 -4.82 11.11 8.16
CA GLY A 125 -4.20 10.63 9.40
C GLY A 125 -3.49 9.28 9.27
N GLU A 126 -3.15 8.89 8.03
CA GLU A 126 -2.28 7.75 7.78
C GLU A 126 -0.91 7.93 8.46
N GLU A 127 -0.37 6.81 8.95
CA GLU A 127 0.97 6.80 9.54
C GLU A 127 2.05 7.06 8.46
N PRO A 128 2.88 8.11 8.55
CA PRO A 128 3.85 8.46 7.52
C PRO A 128 4.83 7.34 7.17
N LEU A 129 5.28 6.56 8.16
CA LEU A 129 6.20 5.45 7.93
C LEU A 129 5.51 4.27 7.25
N TYR A 130 4.19 4.11 7.35
CA TYR A 130 3.44 3.15 6.54
C TYR A 130 3.59 3.49 5.07
N ILE A 131 3.38 4.75 4.71
CA ILE A 131 3.56 5.22 3.34
C ILE A 131 5.01 5.00 2.89
N ALA A 132 6.00 5.40 3.70
CA ALA A 132 7.41 5.23 3.36
C ALA A 132 7.80 3.74 3.15
N ARG A 133 7.28 2.80 3.95
CA ARG A 133 7.46 1.35 3.72
C ARG A 133 6.93 0.92 2.36
N ARG A 134 5.79 1.47 1.94
CA ARG A 134 5.19 1.20 0.63
C ARG A 134 5.99 1.81 -0.51
N LEU A 135 6.64 2.96 -0.30
CA LEU A 135 7.58 3.56 -1.25
C LEU A 135 8.84 2.70 -1.42
N ILE A 136 9.42 2.19 -0.31
CA ILE A 136 10.55 1.25 -0.34
C ILE A 136 10.20 0.00 -1.16
N ARG A 137 9.02 -0.58 -0.90
CA ARG A 137 8.56 -1.75 -1.65
C ARG A 137 8.43 -1.43 -3.15
N PHE A 138 7.84 -0.30 -3.49
CA PHE A 138 7.66 0.15 -4.87
C PHE A 138 9.01 0.30 -5.59
N ALA A 139 10.01 0.88 -4.92
CA ALA A 139 11.34 1.07 -5.49
C ALA A 139 11.99 -0.23 -5.99
N SER A 140 11.79 -1.35 -5.30
CA SER A 140 12.31 -2.66 -5.75
C SER A 140 11.34 -3.44 -6.65
N GLU A 141 10.03 -3.25 -6.49
CA GLU A 141 9.01 -4.00 -7.22
C GLU A 141 8.77 -3.46 -8.64
N ASP A 142 8.66 -2.13 -8.77
CA ASP A 142 8.16 -1.46 -9.97
C ASP A 142 9.24 -0.65 -10.72
N ILE A 143 10.38 -0.38 -10.08
CA ILE A 143 11.55 0.31 -10.69
C ILE A 143 12.74 -0.65 -10.79
N GLY A 144 13.14 -1.25 -9.68
CA GLY A 144 14.15 -2.31 -9.64
C GLY A 144 15.48 -1.89 -10.28
N LEU A 145 15.96 -2.71 -11.23
CA LEU A 145 17.23 -2.47 -11.91
C LEU A 145 17.17 -1.38 -13.00
N ALA A 146 15.98 -0.85 -13.33
CA ALA A 146 15.89 0.26 -14.28
C ALA A 146 16.43 1.56 -13.69
N ASP A 147 16.32 1.74 -12.37
CA ASP A 147 17.02 2.79 -11.63
C ASP A 147 17.35 2.29 -10.21
N PRO A 148 18.56 1.73 -10.01
CA PRO A 148 18.98 1.22 -8.72
C PRO A 148 19.01 2.26 -7.59
N SER A 149 19.08 3.55 -7.92
CA SER A 149 19.10 4.63 -6.91
C SER A 149 17.75 4.80 -6.21
N ALA A 150 16.65 4.32 -6.81
CA ALA A 150 15.30 4.43 -6.26
C ALA A 150 15.18 3.80 -4.86
N LEU A 151 15.82 2.65 -4.63
CA LEU A 151 15.79 2.00 -3.32
C LEU A 151 16.49 2.86 -2.27
N THR A 152 17.64 3.43 -2.61
CA THR A 152 18.40 4.32 -1.73
C THR A 152 17.58 5.57 -1.37
N GLN A 153 16.95 6.20 -2.37
CA GLN A 153 16.07 7.36 -2.16
C GLN A 153 14.89 7.02 -1.24
N ALA A 154 14.24 5.87 -1.44
CA ALA A 154 13.11 5.44 -0.62
C ALA A 154 13.51 5.11 0.82
N VAL A 155 14.68 4.50 1.03
CA VAL A 155 15.22 4.24 2.38
C VAL A 155 15.59 5.55 3.09
N ALA A 156 16.23 6.49 2.39
CA ALA A 156 16.53 7.81 2.93
C ALA A 156 15.24 8.58 3.29
N CYS A 157 14.21 8.49 2.44
CA CYS A 157 12.89 9.02 2.72
C CYS A 157 12.31 8.43 4.01
N TYR A 158 12.33 7.11 4.18
CA TYR A 158 11.86 6.48 5.42
C TYR A 158 12.61 6.99 6.66
N GLN A 159 13.95 7.05 6.59
CA GLN A 159 14.77 7.53 7.71
C GLN A 159 14.46 8.99 8.04
N ALA A 160 14.41 9.88 7.05
CA ALA A 160 14.08 11.28 7.24
C ALA A 160 12.65 11.44 7.79
N SER A 161 11.67 10.67 7.30
CA SER A 161 10.31 10.67 7.83
C SER A 161 10.25 10.20 9.28
N HIS A 162 11.10 9.22 9.65
CA HIS A 162 11.18 8.73 11.03
C HIS A 162 11.78 9.77 11.97
N PHE A 163 12.83 10.47 11.53
CA PHE A 163 13.50 11.49 12.35
C PHE A 163 12.68 12.77 12.51
N LEU A 164 11.99 13.20 11.46
CA LEU A 164 11.24 14.46 11.47
C LEU A 164 9.81 14.29 12.01
N GLY A 165 9.12 13.21 11.62
CA GLY A 165 7.69 13.07 11.87
C GLY A 165 6.84 14.11 11.13
N MET A 166 5.53 14.10 11.38
CA MET A 166 4.61 15.11 10.84
C MET A 166 4.60 16.37 11.72
N PRO A 167 4.41 17.57 11.13
CA PRO A 167 4.10 17.82 9.72
C PRO A 167 5.29 17.84 8.75
N GLU A 168 6.54 17.95 9.24
CA GLU A 168 7.73 18.25 8.43
C GLU A 168 8.08 17.15 7.42
N CYS A 169 7.75 15.89 7.69
CA CYS A 169 8.07 14.79 6.78
C CYS A 169 7.19 14.72 5.53
N ASN A 170 6.12 15.53 5.44
CA ASN A 170 5.19 15.50 4.30
C ASN A 170 5.90 15.76 2.96
N VAL A 171 6.83 16.71 2.92
CA VAL A 171 7.57 17.10 1.72
C VAL A 171 8.62 16.05 1.35
N VAL A 172 9.20 15.37 2.34
CA VAL A 172 10.12 14.23 2.13
C VAL A 172 9.38 13.11 1.41
N LEU A 173 8.18 12.76 1.87
CA LEU A 173 7.34 11.75 1.24
C LEU A 173 6.91 12.18 -0.17
N ALA A 174 6.56 13.44 -0.36
CA ALA A 174 6.15 13.96 -1.66
C ALA A 174 7.30 13.95 -2.67
N GLN A 175 8.51 14.35 -2.26
CA GLN A 175 9.72 14.30 -3.09
C GLN A 175 10.03 12.86 -3.53
N CYS A 176 10.01 11.91 -2.60
CA CYS A 176 10.24 10.51 -2.92
C CYS A 176 9.15 9.94 -3.84
N THR A 177 7.89 10.26 -3.57
CA THR A 177 6.75 9.85 -4.40
C THR A 177 6.88 10.35 -5.85
N ALA A 178 7.24 11.62 -6.05
CA ALA A 178 7.46 12.19 -7.37
C ALA A 178 8.63 11.51 -8.10
N TYR A 179 9.74 11.30 -7.40
CA TYR A 179 10.89 10.58 -7.93
C TYR A 179 10.50 9.18 -8.43
N LEU A 180 9.83 8.40 -7.58
CA LEU A 180 9.43 7.03 -7.91
C LEU A 180 8.39 6.98 -9.03
N ALA A 181 7.49 7.97 -9.09
CA ALA A 181 6.52 8.10 -10.18
C ALA A 181 7.22 8.34 -11.53
N LEU A 182 8.25 9.18 -11.58
CA LEU A 182 8.94 9.53 -12.83
C LEU A 182 10.10 8.61 -13.21
N ALA A 183 10.61 7.80 -12.27
CA ALA A 183 11.68 6.85 -12.53
C ALA A 183 11.31 5.82 -13.63
N PRO A 184 12.28 5.31 -14.41
CA PRO A 184 12.03 4.25 -15.37
C PRO A 184 11.52 2.99 -14.66
N LYS A 185 10.54 2.31 -15.25
CA LYS A 185 9.86 1.18 -14.62
C LYS A 185 10.44 -0.15 -15.08
N SER A 186 10.69 -1.05 -14.13
CA SER A 186 11.01 -2.45 -14.42
C SER A 186 10.61 -3.35 -13.27
N VAL A 187 9.89 -4.43 -13.64
CA VAL A 187 9.50 -5.50 -12.74
C VAL A 187 10.43 -6.73 -12.88
N ALA A 188 11.59 -6.58 -13.51
CA ALA A 188 12.50 -7.69 -13.84
C ALA A 188 12.93 -8.47 -12.59
N VAL A 189 13.38 -7.77 -11.54
CA VAL A 189 13.79 -8.39 -10.27
C VAL A 189 12.60 -9.05 -9.58
N TYR A 190 11.44 -8.37 -9.56
CA TYR A 190 10.21 -8.90 -8.97
C TYR A 190 9.77 -10.20 -9.63
N ARG A 191 9.80 -10.27 -10.96
CA ARG A 191 9.50 -11.49 -11.71
C ARG A 191 10.56 -12.57 -11.49
N ALA A 192 11.84 -12.20 -11.47
CA ALA A 192 12.95 -13.13 -11.29
C ALA A 192 12.85 -13.91 -9.98
N ILE A 193 12.62 -13.22 -8.85
CA ILE A 193 12.48 -13.88 -7.56
C ILE A 193 11.23 -14.76 -7.50
N GLY A 194 10.10 -14.30 -8.07
CA GLY A 194 8.88 -15.10 -8.13
C GLY A 194 9.04 -16.38 -8.96
N ALA A 195 9.73 -16.30 -10.10
CA ALA A 195 10.02 -17.44 -10.95
C ALA A 195 10.96 -18.45 -10.26
N ALA A 196 12.03 -17.97 -9.62
CA ALA A 196 12.95 -18.82 -8.87
C ALA A 196 12.25 -19.52 -7.68
N GLN A 197 11.43 -18.77 -6.92
CA GLN A 197 10.64 -19.33 -5.81
C GLN A 197 9.65 -20.39 -6.28
N LYS A 198 9.04 -20.19 -7.46
CA LYS A 198 8.16 -21.19 -8.06
C LYS A 198 8.90 -22.48 -8.39
N VAL A 199 10.06 -22.41 -9.04
CA VAL A 199 10.88 -23.60 -9.35
C VAL A 199 11.27 -24.36 -8.08
N VAL A 200 11.73 -23.65 -7.04
CA VAL A 200 12.08 -24.27 -5.75
C VAL A 200 10.88 -24.95 -5.09
N LYS A 201 9.71 -24.33 -5.13
CA LYS A 201 8.47 -24.86 -4.55
C LYS A 201 7.97 -26.10 -5.30
N ASP A 202 8.02 -26.07 -6.63
CA ASP A 202 7.57 -27.18 -7.46
C ASP A 202 8.52 -28.38 -7.39
N SER A 203 9.77 -28.15 -6.99
CA SER A 203 10.83 -29.17 -6.89
C SER A 203 11.00 -29.71 -5.46
N VAL A 204 10.03 -29.51 -4.57
CA VAL A 204 10.10 -30.01 -3.18
C VAL A 204 10.29 -31.53 -3.15
N GLY A 205 11.30 -31.99 -2.40
CA GLY A 205 11.71 -33.40 -2.35
C GLY A 205 12.61 -33.85 -3.51
N GLN A 206 12.80 -33.01 -4.52
CA GLN A 206 13.66 -33.24 -5.70
C GLN A 206 14.70 -32.13 -5.91
N ASN A 207 14.76 -31.15 -5.01
CA ASN A 207 15.76 -30.08 -5.06
C ASN A 207 17.16 -30.68 -5.05
N GLU A 208 17.87 -30.49 -6.16
CA GLU A 208 19.27 -30.85 -6.24
C GLU A 208 20.08 -30.08 -5.19
N GLY A 209 21.05 -30.77 -4.58
CA GLY A 209 21.98 -30.13 -3.69
C GLY A 209 22.88 -29.13 -4.43
N VAL A 210 23.54 -28.26 -3.67
CA VAL A 210 24.54 -27.34 -4.21
C VAL A 210 25.61 -28.14 -4.99
N PRO A 211 25.98 -27.74 -6.23
CA PRO A 211 27.06 -28.35 -6.99
C PRO A 211 28.36 -28.48 -6.20
N LEU A 212 29.10 -29.58 -6.36
CA LEU A 212 30.24 -29.92 -5.50
C LEU A 212 31.30 -28.81 -5.45
N HIS A 213 31.60 -28.20 -6.60
CA HIS A 213 32.57 -27.11 -6.74
C HIS A 213 32.13 -25.80 -6.07
N LEU A 214 30.85 -25.63 -5.73
CA LEU A 214 30.34 -24.46 -5.02
C LEU A 214 30.17 -24.70 -3.51
N ARG A 215 30.37 -25.94 -3.03
CA ARG A 215 30.23 -26.27 -1.61
C ARG A 215 31.38 -25.71 -0.80
N ASN A 216 31.08 -25.23 0.39
CA ASN A 216 32.09 -24.87 1.38
C ASN A 216 32.78 -26.15 1.93
N ALA A 217 34.10 -26.12 2.11
CA ALA A 217 34.90 -27.25 2.58
C ALA A 217 35.75 -26.90 3.84
N PRO A 218 35.11 -26.55 4.98
CA PRO A 218 35.81 -26.10 6.17
C PRO A 218 36.57 -27.23 6.90
N THR A 219 36.11 -28.48 6.79
CA THR A 219 36.73 -29.63 7.47
C THR A 219 37.61 -30.44 6.53
N LYS A 220 38.57 -31.20 7.09
CA LYS A 220 39.41 -32.12 6.32
C LYS A 220 38.57 -33.16 5.56
N LEU A 221 37.59 -33.76 6.25
CA LEU A 221 36.67 -34.73 5.64
C LEU A 221 35.93 -34.13 4.42
N MET A 222 35.45 -32.89 4.50
CA MET A 222 34.76 -32.25 3.37
C MET A 222 35.68 -32.02 2.16
N LYS A 223 36.94 -31.65 2.41
CA LYS A 223 37.96 -31.53 1.35
C LYS A 223 38.28 -32.89 0.73
N ASP A 224 38.40 -33.92 1.55
CA ASP A 224 38.63 -35.31 1.12
C ASP A 224 37.44 -35.82 0.28
N LEU A 225 36.22 -35.38 0.59
CA LEU A 225 35.00 -35.62 -0.19
C LEU A 225 34.85 -34.73 -1.45
N GLY A 226 35.86 -33.89 -1.75
CA GLY A 226 35.89 -33.06 -2.95
C GLY A 226 35.04 -31.79 -2.90
N TYR A 227 34.62 -31.32 -1.73
CA TYR A 227 33.83 -30.09 -1.63
C TYR A 227 34.70 -28.90 -2.03
N GLY A 228 34.15 -28.02 -2.87
CA GLY A 228 34.88 -26.87 -3.41
C GLY A 228 36.00 -27.24 -4.39
N LYS A 229 36.19 -28.53 -4.68
CA LYS A 229 37.16 -28.98 -5.67
C LYS A 229 36.75 -28.45 -7.05
N ASP A 230 37.75 -28.05 -7.83
CA ASP A 230 37.60 -27.53 -9.19
C ASP A 230 36.81 -26.21 -9.29
N TYR A 231 36.61 -25.51 -8.15
CA TYR A 231 36.07 -24.15 -8.16
C TYR A 231 37.01 -23.21 -8.90
N ILE A 232 36.51 -22.60 -9.97
CA ILE A 232 37.21 -21.54 -10.69
C ILE A 232 36.91 -20.23 -9.98
N TYR A 233 37.95 -19.61 -9.42
CA TYR A 233 37.85 -18.30 -8.78
C TYR A 233 37.99 -17.19 -9.84
N PRO A 234 36.90 -16.51 -10.22
CA PRO A 234 36.89 -15.64 -11.41
C PRO A 234 37.94 -14.51 -11.39
N PRO A 235 38.26 -13.88 -10.25
CA PRO A 235 39.31 -12.86 -10.24
C PRO A 235 40.71 -13.35 -10.63
N ASN A 236 41.01 -14.65 -10.43
CA ASN A 236 42.31 -15.23 -10.79
C ASN A 236 42.30 -15.90 -12.17
N ASP A 237 41.14 -16.38 -12.62
CA ASP A 237 40.98 -16.99 -13.94
C ASP A 237 39.67 -16.55 -14.61
N PRO A 238 39.65 -15.33 -15.17
CA PRO A 238 38.47 -14.80 -15.86
C PRO A 238 38.10 -15.63 -17.10
N SER A 239 39.11 -16.24 -17.75
CA SER A 239 38.92 -16.98 -19.00
C SER A 239 38.15 -18.28 -18.79
N SER A 240 38.52 -19.07 -17.79
CA SER A 240 37.84 -20.33 -17.49
C SER A 240 36.51 -20.09 -16.75
N ALA A 241 36.36 -18.96 -16.06
CA ALA A 241 35.14 -18.63 -15.32
C ALA A 241 33.88 -18.56 -16.21
N ALA A 242 34.04 -18.25 -17.49
CA ALA A 242 32.93 -18.23 -18.45
C ALA A 242 32.32 -19.62 -18.72
N ALA A 243 33.09 -20.69 -18.50
CA ALA A 243 32.64 -22.07 -18.68
C ALA A 243 32.05 -22.70 -17.38
N GLN A 244 32.22 -22.04 -16.23
CA GLN A 244 31.70 -22.53 -14.94
C GLN A 244 30.19 -22.30 -14.82
N THR A 245 29.44 -23.35 -14.52
CA THR A 245 28.02 -23.24 -14.18
C THR A 245 27.83 -23.02 -12.67
N TYR A 246 26.79 -22.26 -12.30
CA TYR A 246 26.46 -21.96 -10.91
C TYR A 246 25.12 -22.58 -10.45
N LEU A 247 24.19 -22.78 -11.39
CA LEU A 247 22.96 -23.52 -11.13
C LEU A 247 23.24 -25.03 -11.10
N PRO A 248 22.41 -25.81 -10.38
CA PRO A 248 22.40 -27.27 -10.52
C PRO A 248 22.22 -27.70 -11.97
N PRO A 249 22.78 -28.85 -12.40
CA PRO A 249 22.68 -29.35 -13.77
C PRO A 249 21.27 -29.33 -14.38
N SER A 250 20.23 -29.70 -13.63
CA SER A 250 18.85 -29.64 -14.14
C SER A 250 18.34 -28.22 -14.38
N LEU A 251 18.96 -27.20 -13.77
CA LEU A 251 18.49 -25.82 -13.81
C LEU A 251 19.32 -24.92 -14.73
N VAL A 252 20.39 -25.40 -15.37
CA VAL A 252 21.31 -24.56 -16.17
C VAL A 252 20.65 -23.86 -17.35
N HIS A 253 19.48 -24.33 -17.80
CA HIS A 253 18.71 -23.72 -18.89
C HIS A 253 17.76 -22.61 -18.42
N TYR A 254 17.59 -22.43 -17.11
CA TYR A 254 16.75 -21.36 -16.58
C TYR A 254 17.47 -20.01 -16.65
N LYS A 255 16.77 -19.01 -17.19
CA LYS A 255 17.15 -17.61 -17.10
C LYS A 255 16.10 -16.87 -16.28
N PHE A 256 16.33 -16.74 -14.98
CA PHE A 256 15.36 -16.08 -14.08
C PHE A 256 15.36 -14.55 -14.22
N LEU A 257 16.53 -13.96 -14.41
CA LEU A 257 16.68 -12.50 -14.50
C LEU A 257 16.93 -12.08 -15.95
N GLU A 258 16.07 -11.22 -16.46
CA GLU A 258 16.30 -10.45 -17.67
C GLU A 258 16.71 -9.04 -17.27
N TRP A 259 17.96 -8.68 -17.57
CA TRP A 259 18.44 -7.33 -17.28
C TRP A 259 17.63 -6.31 -18.11
N PRO A 260 17.12 -5.22 -17.51
CA PRO A 260 16.44 -4.19 -18.27
C PRO A 260 17.43 -3.62 -19.30
N GLN A 261 17.08 -3.67 -20.58
CA GLN A 261 17.88 -3.02 -21.62
C GLN A 261 17.68 -1.51 -21.52
N ASP A 262 18.73 -0.73 -21.79
CA ASP A 262 18.65 0.73 -21.81
C ASP A 262 17.49 1.17 -22.71
N GLN A 263 16.48 1.79 -22.11
CA GLN A 263 15.40 2.44 -22.86
C GLN A 263 15.92 3.78 -23.38
N GLU A 264 16.89 3.75 -24.29
CA GLU A 264 17.56 4.96 -24.79
C GLU A 264 16.65 5.85 -25.68
N HIS A 265 15.37 5.52 -25.88
CA HIS A 265 14.48 6.32 -26.72
C HIS A 265 13.02 6.33 -26.25
N ARG A 266 12.71 7.10 -25.21
CA ARG A 266 11.37 7.68 -25.00
C ARG A 266 11.51 9.08 -24.38
N LEU A 267 11.81 10.05 -25.23
CA LEU A 267 11.49 11.48 -25.03
C LEU A 267 10.13 11.76 -25.68
#